data_AF-C3YIZ1-F1
#
_entry.id   AF-C3YIZ1-F1
#
_cell.length_a   1.000
_cell.length_b   1.000
_cell.length_c   1.000
_cell.angle_alpha   90.00
_cell.angle_beta   90.00
_cell.angle_gamma   90.00
#
_symmetry.space_group_name_H-M   'P 1'
#
loop_
_entity.id
_entity.type
_entity.pdbx_description
1 polymer ?
#
loop_
_entity_poly.entity_id
_entity_poly.type
_entity_poly.pdbx_seq_one_letter_code
_entity_poly.pdbx_strand_id
1 'polypeptide(L)'
;QVKRDVYSETKYVELILVADNREVQKVGSQAATEDRMVEVANYVDTFYKPLNIRVALVGVEVWTTNPITVDRNIQGTLDRFLEWRRTSLVRQQSNDNAQLVSGQTFFGGGEIGMAPFASICSSAQSGGVSEVTLYVASTVAHEIGHNLGLNHDTGGNCRCPVADSEGGCIMRSAQGSLPAQQFSACSAEGLRQALERGVGPSLYNLPADRLPECNSTCCDSTSCTLLPGAVCDMGECCQDCQLKPSGELCRQQTTDCDLAEYCTGQSPQCPDNQFIQNGIPCQGTEAYCFNGGCFTHTDQCRTLWGDGADKAHDMCFQSVNLRADQYGHCGMDQDGNYLACAEEDALCGKLQCQGGGEAPIIGSGSQIISTTVTLPNGQVITCRGVYVDLGNDIPDPGLVMAGTRCGQ
;
A
#
# COMPACT_ATOMS: atom_id res chain seq x y z
N GLN A 1 27.09 5.36 8.77
CA GLN A 1 25.92 4.95 7.97
C GLN A 1 25.25 6.22 7.48
N VAL A 2 25.29 6.47 6.18
CA VAL A 2 24.48 7.54 5.57
C VAL A 2 23.12 6.89 5.33
N LYS A 3 22.07 7.33 6.05
CA LYS A 3 20.69 6.96 5.68
C LYS A 3 20.52 7.35 4.22
N ARG A 4 20.02 6.44 3.36
CA ARG A 4 19.61 6.77 1.98
C ARG A 4 18.85 8.09 2.02
N ASP A 5 19.18 9.01 1.13
CA ASP A 5 18.50 10.30 1.09
C ASP A 5 17.10 10.10 0.49
N VAL A 6 16.16 9.73 1.36
CA VAL A 6 14.74 9.53 1.09
C VAL A 6 14.11 10.78 0.43
N TYR A 7 14.79 11.93 0.41
CA TYR A 7 14.25 13.20 -0.01
C TYR A 7 14.59 13.59 -1.44
N SER A 8 15.81 13.33 -1.91
CA SER A 8 16.26 13.79 -3.23
C SER A 8 16.01 12.78 -4.35
N GLU A 9 15.99 11.49 -4.05
CA GLU A 9 15.81 10.44 -5.06
C GLU A 9 14.34 10.40 -5.54
N THR A 10 14.16 10.32 -6.86
CA THR A 10 12.85 10.08 -7.48
C THR A 10 12.43 8.64 -7.27
N LYS A 11 11.16 8.43 -6.96
CA LYS A 11 10.58 7.10 -6.69
C LYS A 11 9.76 6.68 -7.90
N TYR A 12 9.70 5.38 -8.15
CA TYR A 12 8.98 4.78 -9.26
C TYR A 12 7.95 3.80 -8.72
N VAL A 13 6.71 3.90 -9.18
CA VAL A 13 5.66 2.91 -8.93
C VAL A 13 5.44 2.17 -10.24
N GLU A 14 5.88 0.92 -10.31
CA GLU A 14 5.56 -0.01 -11.39
C GLU A 14 4.11 -0.49 -11.24
N LEU A 15 3.22 0.18 -11.98
CA LEU A 15 1.78 -0.01 -11.92
C LEU A 15 1.31 -0.99 -13.01
N ILE A 16 0.47 -1.95 -12.61
CA ILE A 16 -0.40 -2.69 -13.53
C ILE A 16 -1.84 -2.22 -13.35
N LEU A 17 -2.51 -1.83 -14.44
CA LEU A 17 -3.95 -1.59 -14.42
C LEU A 17 -4.69 -2.82 -14.94
N VAL A 18 -5.73 -3.21 -14.22
CA VAL A 18 -6.56 -4.37 -14.56
C VAL A 18 -7.98 -3.89 -14.81
N ALA A 19 -8.57 -4.22 -15.96
CA ALA A 19 -9.96 -3.89 -16.28
C ALA A 19 -10.83 -5.15 -16.26
N ASP A 20 -11.93 -5.10 -15.51
CA ASP A 20 -12.85 -6.25 -15.42
C ASP A 20 -13.74 -6.39 -16.66
N ASN A 21 -14.37 -7.56 -16.80
CA ASN A 21 -15.22 -7.84 -17.94
C ASN A 21 -16.38 -6.85 -18.08
N ARG A 22 -16.91 -6.35 -16.97
CA ARG A 22 -18.00 -5.38 -17.02
C ARG A 22 -17.54 -4.06 -17.63
N GLU A 23 -16.33 -3.62 -17.33
CA GLU A 23 -15.74 -2.46 -17.98
C GLU A 23 -15.54 -2.69 -19.48
N VAL A 24 -15.07 -3.87 -19.89
CA VAL A 24 -14.96 -4.23 -21.31
C VAL A 24 -16.30 -4.14 -22.02
N GLN A 25 -17.39 -4.60 -21.40
CA GLN A 25 -18.73 -4.49 -21.96
C GLN A 25 -19.23 -3.04 -22.05
N LYS A 26 -18.84 -2.17 -21.10
CA LYS A 26 -19.20 -0.74 -21.13
C LYS A 26 -18.47 0.02 -22.24
N VAL A 27 -17.18 -0.24 -22.41
CA VAL A 27 -16.34 0.39 -23.44
C VAL A 27 -16.61 -0.20 -24.83
N GLY A 28 -16.96 -1.48 -24.88
CA GLY A 28 -17.41 -2.19 -26.09
C GLY A 28 -16.34 -3.05 -26.76
N SER A 29 -15.06 -2.93 -26.38
CA SER A 29 -14.00 -3.82 -26.87
C SER A 29 -12.81 -3.88 -25.93
N GLN A 30 -12.04 -4.97 -26.00
CA GLN A 30 -10.79 -5.12 -25.23
C GLN A 30 -9.77 -4.04 -25.60
N ALA A 31 -9.50 -3.82 -26.88
CA ALA A 31 -8.51 -2.84 -27.33
C ALA A 31 -8.83 -1.41 -26.87
N ALA A 32 -10.09 -0.98 -26.99
CA ALA A 32 -10.49 0.35 -26.49
C ALA A 32 -10.43 0.45 -24.95
N THR A 33 -10.59 -0.68 -24.24
CA THR A 33 -10.42 -0.73 -22.79
C THR A 33 -8.94 -0.61 -22.41
N GLU A 34 -8.05 -1.27 -23.15
CA GLU A 34 -6.59 -1.15 -22.99
C GLU A 34 -6.14 0.30 -23.19
N ASP A 35 -6.56 0.94 -24.29
CA ASP A 35 -6.26 2.37 -24.57
C ASP A 35 -6.73 3.27 -23.43
N ARG A 36 -7.95 3.04 -22.91
CA ARG A 36 -8.49 3.78 -21.77
C ARG A 36 -7.64 3.61 -20.51
N MET A 37 -7.13 2.41 -20.21
CA MET A 37 -6.26 2.20 -19.05
C MET A 37 -4.94 2.96 -19.20
N VAL A 38 -4.38 3.01 -20.41
CA VAL A 38 -3.19 3.83 -20.69
C VAL A 38 -3.44 5.31 -20.43
N GLU A 39 -4.59 5.84 -20.85
CA GLU A 39 -4.98 7.22 -20.54
C GLU A 39 -5.08 7.47 -19.03
N VAL A 40 -5.72 6.55 -18.30
CA VAL A 40 -5.83 6.63 -16.84
C VAL A 40 -4.45 6.71 -16.18
N ALA A 41 -3.52 5.83 -16.57
CA ALA A 41 -2.18 5.82 -16.01
C ALA A 41 -1.40 7.12 -16.28
N ASN A 42 -1.57 7.74 -17.45
CA ASN A 42 -0.93 9.02 -17.78
C ASN A 42 -1.39 10.16 -16.85
N TYR A 43 -2.69 10.20 -16.51
CA TYR A 43 -3.20 11.14 -15.52
C TYR A 43 -2.65 10.84 -14.12
N VAL A 44 -2.62 9.57 -13.73
CA VAL A 44 -2.06 9.14 -12.44
C VAL A 44 -0.58 9.56 -12.31
N ASP A 45 0.29 9.31 -13.30
CA ASP A 45 1.69 9.78 -13.29
C ASP A 45 1.76 11.30 -13.15
N THR A 46 0.86 12.04 -13.81
CA THR A 46 0.83 13.51 -13.72
C THR A 46 0.51 14.00 -12.31
N PHE A 47 -0.39 13.33 -11.59
CA PHE A 47 -0.74 13.68 -10.22
C PHE A 47 0.41 13.43 -9.22
N TYR A 48 1.24 12.42 -9.47
CA TYR A 48 2.33 12.01 -8.56
C TYR A 48 3.65 12.76 -8.77
N LYS A 49 3.88 13.36 -9.95
CA LYS A 49 5.10 14.14 -10.25
C LYS A 49 5.46 15.18 -9.18
N PRO A 50 4.53 16.00 -8.64
CA PRO A 50 4.85 16.98 -7.60
C PRO A 50 5.36 16.36 -6.29
N LEU A 51 5.08 15.08 -6.03
CA LEU A 51 5.56 14.33 -4.88
C LEU A 51 6.91 13.64 -5.14
N ASN A 52 7.57 13.93 -6.27
CA ASN A 52 8.80 13.26 -6.73
C ASN A 52 8.61 11.73 -6.89
N ILE A 53 7.41 11.32 -7.30
CA ILE A 53 7.06 9.95 -7.68
C ILE A 53 6.70 9.94 -9.17
N ARG A 54 7.16 8.91 -9.88
CA ARG A 54 6.76 8.57 -11.24
C ARG A 54 5.95 7.30 -11.22
N VAL A 55 4.78 7.32 -11.83
CA VAL A 55 3.95 6.12 -11.96
C VAL A 55 4.16 5.57 -13.36
N ALA A 56 4.82 4.42 -13.45
CA ALA A 56 5.14 3.77 -14.70
C ALA A 56 4.16 2.63 -14.94
N LEU A 57 3.34 2.75 -15.98
CA LEU A 57 2.47 1.67 -16.41
C LEU A 57 3.32 0.56 -17.05
N VAL A 58 3.53 -0.53 -16.33
CA VAL A 58 4.31 -1.68 -16.81
C VAL A 58 3.43 -2.74 -17.46
N GLY A 59 2.12 -2.73 -17.22
CA GLY A 59 1.19 -3.67 -17.83
C GLY A 59 -0.26 -3.22 -17.76
N VAL A 60 -1.06 -3.72 -18.71
CA VAL A 60 -2.52 -3.61 -18.71
C VAL A 60 -3.09 -5.01 -18.92
N GLU A 61 -3.95 -5.44 -17.99
CA GLU A 61 -4.64 -6.73 -18.06
C GLU A 61 -6.13 -6.47 -18.28
N VAL A 62 -6.72 -7.05 -19.32
CA VAL A 62 -8.15 -6.86 -19.62
C VAL A 62 -8.89 -8.19 -19.62
N TRP A 63 -9.85 -8.32 -18.72
CA TRP A 63 -10.57 -9.57 -18.49
C TRP A 63 -11.78 -9.71 -19.43
N THR A 64 -11.67 -10.59 -20.42
CA THR A 64 -12.85 -11.04 -21.20
C THR A 64 -13.69 -12.05 -20.43
N THR A 65 -13.14 -12.66 -19.38
CA THR A 65 -13.83 -13.45 -18.36
C THR A 65 -13.13 -13.20 -17.04
N ASN A 66 -13.87 -12.85 -15.99
CA ASN A 66 -13.26 -12.50 -14.71
C ASN A 66 -12.68 -13.76 -14.02
N PRO A 67 -11.40 -13.75 -13.59
CA PRO A 67 -10.80 -14.84 -12.83
C PRO A 67 -11.24 -14.84 -11.36
N ILE A 68 -11.84 -13.74 -10.89
CA ILE A 68 -12.40 -13.58 -9.56
C ILE A 68 -13.86 -13.15 -9.64
N THR A 69 -14.60 -13.37 -8.56
CA THR A 69 -15.91 -12.73 -8.39
C THR A 69 -15.73 -11.23 -8.11
N VAL A 70 -16.31 -10.40 -8.97
CA VAL A 70 -16.45 -8.95 -8.77
C VAL A 70 -17.90 -8.69 -8.46
N ASP A 71 -18.21 -8.45 -7.18
CA ASP A 71 -19.58 -8.24 -6.69
C ASP A 71 -19.73 -6.83 -6.10
N ARG A 72 -20.86 -6.56 -5.44
CA ARG A 72 -21.19 -5.24 -4.94
C ARG A 72 -20.49 -4.90 -3.61
N ASN A 73 -19.84 -5.87 -2.96
CA ASN A 73 -19.06 -5.68 -1.76
C ASN A 73 -17.61 -5.35 -2.17
N ILE A 74 -17.21 -4.09 -2.00
CA ILE A 74 -15.89 -3.61 -2.44
C ILE A 74 -14.75 -4.24 -1.63
N GLN A 75 -14.92 -4.43 -0.32
CA GLN A 75 -13.94 -5.12 0.54
C GLN A 75 -13.75 -6.57 0.09
N GLY A 76 -14.84 -7.33 -0.08
CA GLY A 76 -14.75 -8.70 -0.55
C GLY A 76 -14.14 -8.81 -1.95
N THR A 77 -14.38 -7.82 -2.82
CA THR A 77 -13.77 -7.73 -4.15
C THR A 77 -12.28 -7.42 -4.05
N LEU A 78 -11.86 -6.49 -3.19
CA LEU A 78 -10.46 -6.16 -2.93
C LEU A 78 -9.69 -7.38 -2.42
N ASP A 79 -10.23 -8.10 -1.44
CA ASP A 79 -9.60 -9.29 -0.86
C ASP A 79 -9.33 -10.36 -1.93
N ARG A 80 -10.32 -10.63 -2.78
CA ARG A 80 -10.18 -11.59 -3.89
C ARG A 80 -9.20 -11.09 -4.97
N PHE A 81 -9.21 -9.80 -5.27
CA PHE A 81 -8.30 -9.20 -6.24
C PHE A 81 -6.85 -9.28 -5.77
N LEU A 82 -6.58 -8.94 -4.52
CA LEU A 82 -5.26 -9.03 -3.92
C LEU A 82 -4.76 -10.47 -3.85
N GLU A 83 -5.63 -11.43 -3.52
CA GLU A 83 -5.28 -12.85 -3.54
C GLU A 83 -4.97 -13.35 -4.97
N TRP A 84 -5.76 -12.93 -5.97
CA TRP A 84 -5.47 -13.24 -7.37
C TRP A 84 -4.16 -12.59 -7.83
N ARG A 85 -3.91 -11.32 -7.46
CA ARG A 85 -2.65 -10.63 -7.77
C ARG A 85 -1.47 -11.42 -7.23
N ARG A 86 -1.53 -11.81 -5.95
CA ARG A 86 -0.47 -12.56 -5.25
C ARG A 86 -0.19 -13.93 -5.89
N THR A 87 -1.24 -14.66 -6.24
CA THR A 87 -1.11 -16.05 -6.71
C THR A 87 -0.91 -16.18 -8.20
N SER A 88 -1.34 -15.19 -8.98
CA SER A 88 -1.34 -15.22 -10.44
C SER A 88 -0.53 -14.08 -11.04
N LEU A 89 -0.96 -12.82 -10.88
CA LEU A 89 -0.37 -11.68 -11.60
C LEU A 89 1.12 -11.47 -11.29
N VAL A 90 1.48 -11.40 -10.01
CA VAL A 90 2.87 -11.15 -9.57
C VAL A 90 3.82 -12.27 -10.04
N ARG A 91 3.31 -13.49 -10.25
CA ARG A 91 4.11 -14.60 -10.80
C ARG A 91 4.36 -14.48 -12.29
N GLN A 92 3.47 -13.79 -13.01
CA GLN A 92 3.56 -13.60 -14.45
C GLN A 92 4.36 -12.34 -14.78
N GLN A 93 4.17 -11.29 -14.00
CA GLN A 93 4.79 -10.00 -14.21
C GLN A 93 5.07 -9.30 -12.88
N SER A 94 6.35 -8.99 -12.64
CA SER A 94 6.74 -8.17 -11.49
C SER A 94 6.11 -6.78 -11.58
N ASN A 95 5.66 -6.26 -10.44
CA ASN A 95 5.06 -4.94 -10.30
C ASN A 95 5.03 -4.52 -8.84
N ASP A 96 5.13 -3.21 -8.59
CA ASP A 96 5.03 -2.64 -7.25
C ASP A 96 3.59 -2.61 -6.77
N ASN A 97 2.64 -2.38 -7.68
CA ASN A 97 1.23 -2.16 -7.37
C ASN A 97 0.34 -2.59 -8.53
N ALA A 98 -0.85 -3.12 -8.24
CA ALA A 98 -1.87 -3.30 -9.27
C ALA A 98 -3.23 -2.76 -8.83
N GLN A 99 -3.96 -2.12 -9.75
CA GLN A 99 -5.24 -1.50 -9.46
C GLN A 99 -6.32 -2.09 -10.38
N LEU A 100 -7.39 -2.62 -9.79
CA LEU A 100 -8.56 -3.12 -10.51
C LEU A 100 -9.52 -1.96 -10.79
N VAL A 101 -9.68 -1.61 -12.05
CA VAL A 101 -10.66 -0.65 -12.55
C VAL A 101 -11.90 -1.41 -13.02
N SER A 102 -12.99 -1.34 -12.25
CA SER A 102 -14.18 -2.16 -12.47
C SER A 102 -15.39 -1.36 -12.95
N GLY A 103 -16.11 -1.92 -13.92
CA GLY A 103 -17.41 -1.42 -14.34
C GLY A 103 -18.54 -1.72 -13.34
N GLN A 104 -18.27 -2.40 -12.23
CA GLN A 104 -19.21 -2.68 -11.14
C GLN A 104 -19.50 -1.41 -10.34
N THR A 105 -20.76 -1.24 -9.95
CA THR A 105 -21.14 -0.23 -8.95
C THR A 105 -21.18 -0.90 -7.58
N PHE A 106 -20.37 -0.42 -6.64
CA PHE A 106 -20.29 -0.99 -5.30
C PHE A 106 -21.40 -0.41 -4.39
N PHE A 107 -21.86 -1.20 -3.42
CA PHE A 107 -22.79 -0.76 -2.38
C PHE A 107 -22.01 -0.51 -1.08
N GLY A 108 -22.35 0.53 -0.31
CA GLY A 108 -21.70 0.68 1.01
C GLY A 108 -21.78 2.05 1.70
N GLY A 109 -21.88 3.16 0.98
CA GLY A 109 -21.87 4.48 1.64
C GLY A 109 -21.27 5.64 0.86
N GLY A 110 -20.79 5.42 -0.36
CA GLY A 110 -20.13 6.43 -1.17
C GLY A 110 -18.75 6.02 -1.67
N GLU A 111 -18.25 4.84 -1.27
CA GLU A 111 -17.01 4.27 -1.79
C GLU A 111 -17.08 4.00 -3.29
N ILE A 112 -16.19 4.65 -4.01
CA ILE A 112 -15.90 4.36 -5.42
C ILE A 112 -14.50 3.74 -5.59
N GLY A 113 -13.80 3.47 -4.48
CA GLY A 113 -12.47 2.90 -4.45
C GLY A 113 -12.16 2.33 -3.08
N MET A 114 -11.19 1.41 -3.02
CA MET A 114 -10.65 0.89 -1.77
C MET A 114 -9.24 0.32 -1.96
N ALA A 115 -8.34 0.59 -1.02
CA ALA A 115 -6.97 0.08 -1.01
C ALA A 115 -6.38 -0.07 0.40
N PRO A 116 -5.54 -1.10 0.65
CA PRO A 116 -4.85 -1.24 1.93
C PRO A 116 -3.86 -0.10 2.19
N PHE A 117 -3.79 0.32 3.45
CA PHE A 117 -2.89 1.39 3.89
C PHE A 117 -1.43 0.92 3.97
N ALA A 118 -0.49 1.77 3.53
CA ALA A 118 0.96 1.56 3.62
C ALA A 118 1.44 0.20 3.09
N SER A 119 0.72 -0.36 2.12
CA SER A 119 0.94 -1.69 1.58
C SER A 119 1.75 -1.74 0.29
N ILE A 120 2.18 -0.58 -0.24
CA ILE A 120 2.97 -0.50 -1.47
C ILE A 120 4.18 -1.45 -1.40
N CYS A 121 4.55 -2.06 -2.53
CA CYS A 121 5.59 -3.10 -2.66
C CYS A 121 5.23 -4.47 -2.06
N SER A 122 4.16 -4.59 -1.27
CA SER A 122 3.70 -5.89 -0.76
C SER A 122 3.20 -6.78 -1.89
N SER A 123 3.75 -7.99 -2.00
CA SER A 123 3.26 -9.01 -2.95
C SER A 123 1.81 -9.44 -2.68
N ALA A 124 1.35 -9.29 -1.43
CA ALA A 124 0.01 -9.69 -1.01
C ALA A 124 -1.00 -8.54 -0.95
N GLN A 125 -0.57 -7.33 -0.59
CA GLN A 125 -1.49 -6.25 -0.22
C GLN A 125 -1.32 -4.98 -1.06
N SER A 126 -0.34 -4.92 -1.97
CA SER A 126 -0.11 -3.74 -2.81
C SER A 126 -1.06 -3.72 -3.99
N GLY A 127 -2.19 -3.04 -3.80
CA GLY A 127 -3.16 -2.81 -4.84
C GLY A 127 -4.42 -2.15 -4.32
N GLY A 128 -5.39 -2.01 -5.20
CA GLY A 128 -6.69 -1.42 -4.88
C GLY A 128 -7.74 -1.77 -5.92
N VAL A 129 -8.98 -1.40 -5.62
CA VAL A 129 -10.12 -1.51 -6.51
C VAL A 129 -10.71 -0.12 -6.69
N SER A 130 -11.12 0.23 -7.90
CA SER A 130 -11.77 1.50 -8.23
C SER A 130 -12.94 1.28 -9.17
N GLU A 131 -14.10 1.84 -8.83
CA GLU A 131 -15.25 1.95 -9.71
C GLU A 131 -14.96 2.93 -10.86
N VAL A 132 -15.38 2.53 -12.05
CA VAL A 132 -15.28 3.37 -13.24
C VAL A 132 -16.28 4.53 -13.15
N THR A 133 -15.74 5.72 -12.89
CA THR A 133 -16.44 7.01 -12.92
C THR A 133 -15.78 7.95 -13.95
N LEU A 134 -16.31 9.17 -14.11
CA LEU A 134 -15.65 10.23 -14.88
C LEU A 134 -14.28 10.63 -14.29
N TYR A 135 -14.01 10.25 -13.03
CA TYR A 135 -12.85 10.68 -12.25
C TYR A 135 -11.94 9.51 -11.88
N VAL A 136 -12.06 8.38 -12.59
CA VAL A 136 -11.38 7.12 -12.23
C VAL A 136 -9.87 7.27 -12.06
N ALA A 137 -9.20 8.15 -12.81
CA ALA A 137 -7.77 8.41 -12.61
C ALA A 137 -7.46 9.08 -11.26
N SER A 138 -8.32 10.00 -10.80
CA SER A 138 -8.19 10.59 -9.47
C SER A 138 -8.47 9.56 -8.38
N THR A 139 -9.43 8.65 -8.59
CA THR A 139 -9.72 7.56 -7.66
C THR A 139 -8.54 6.59 -7.58
N VAL A 140 -8.02 6.12 -8.71
CA VAL A 140 -6.82 5.27 -8.75
C VAL A 140 -5.63 5.95 -8.07
N ALA A 141 -5.45 7.26 -8.28
CA ALA A 141 -4.39 8.00 -7.60
C ALA A 141 -4.61 8.10 -6.08
N HIS A 142 -5.86 8.23 -5.64
CA HIS A 142 -6.25 8.20 -4.23
C HIS A 142 -5.91 6.85 -3.58
N GLU A 143 -6.30 5.75 -4.24
CA GLU A 143 -6.06 4.39 -3.77
C GLU A 143 -4.56 4.05 -3.69
N ILE A 144 -3.78 4.43 -4.70
CA ILE A 144 -2.31 4.33 -4.65
C ILE A 144 -1.76 5.17 -3.49
N GLY A 145 -2.41 6.28 -3.16
CA GLY A 145 -2.05 7.15 -2.04
C GLY A 145 -2.15 6.39 -0.72
N HIS A 146 -3.25 5.66 -0.51
CA HIS A 146 -3.38 4.77 0.63
C HIS A 146 -2.30 3.70 0.66
N ASN A 147 -2.00 3.05 -0.47
CA ASN A 147 -0.89 2.08 -0.53
C ASN A 147 0.45 2.71 -0.14
N LEU A 148 0.68 3.98 -0.47
CA LEU A 148 1.87 4.75 -0.09
C LEU A 148 1.86 5.25 1.37
N GLY A 149 0.79 4.97 2.12
CA GLY A 149 0.64 5.38 3.52
C GLY A 149 0.06 6.79 3.71
N LEU A 150 -0.66 7.30 2.71
CA LEU A 150 -1.35 8.58 2.81
C LEU A 150 -2.72 8.40 3.46
N ASN A 151 -3.02 9.25 4.43
CA ASN A 151 -4.35 9.36 5.03
C ASN A 151 -5.19 10.39 4.28
N HIS A 152 -6.50 10.38 4.54
CA HIS A 152 -7.34 11.45 4.06
C HIS A 152 -6.93 12.81 4.64
N ASP A 153 -7.09 13.85 3.83
CA ASP A 153 -6.94 15.26 4.20
C ASP A 153 -8.07 15.69 5.16
N THR A 154 -7.97 15.22 6.40
CA THR A 154 -8.97 15.43 7.45
C THR A 154 -8.40 16.36 8.52
N GLY A 155 -9.09 17.47 8.79
CA GLY A 155 -8.70 18.47 9.79
C GLY A 155 -8.44 19.88 9.23
N GLY A 156 -8.80 20.91 10.01
CA GLY A 156 -8.78 22.32 9.60
C GLY A 156 -7.40 22.94 9.29
N ASN A 157 -6.31 22.21 9.51
CA ASN A 157 -4.95 22.65 9.23
C ASN A 157 -4.37 22.11 7.90
N CYS A 158 -5.02 21.11 7.28
CA CYS A 158 -4.60 20.60 5.98
C CYS A 158 -5.13 21.50 4.87
N ARG A 159 -4.26 22.40 4.38
CA ARG A 159 -4.62 23.34 3.31
C ARG A 159 -4.39 22.70 1.95
N CYS A 160 -5.48 22.44 1.24
CA CYS A 160 -5.42 22.10 -0.18
C CYS A 160 -5.04 23.34 -1.00
N PRO A 161 -4.03 23.27 -1.90
CA PRO A 161 -3.68 24.40 -2.77
C PRO A 161 -4.73 24.68 -3.85
N VAL A 162 -5.65 23.74 -4.09
CA VAL A 162 -6.72 23.83 -5.10
C VAL A 162 -8.06 24.08 -4.39
N ALA A 163 -8.87 24.99 -4.93
CA ALA A 163 -10.20 25.24 -4.38
C ALA A 163 -11.14 24.05 -4.65
N ASP A 164 -12.12 23.85 -3.77
CA ASP A 164 -13.17 22.82 -3.96
C ASP A 164 -13.93 22.99 -5.28
N SER A 165 -14.14 24.24 -5.72
CA SER A 165 -14.76 24.58 -7.00
C SER A 165 -13.92 24.22 -8.23
N GLU A 166 -12.67 23.81 -8.03
CA GLU A 166 -11.71 23.45 -9.08
C GLU A 166 -11.29 21.97 -9.01
N GLY A 167 -11.93 21.18 -8.13
CA GLY A 167 -11.68 19.74 -7.95
C GLY A 167 -11.08 19.37 -6.59
N GLY A 168 -10.40 20.29 -5.92
CA GLY A 168 -9.78 20.04 -4.63
C GLY A 168 -8.61 19.04 -4.66
N CYS A 169 -8.35 18.39 -3.53
CA CYS A 169 -7.19 17.53 -3.32
C CYS A 169 -7.53 16.05 -3.41
N ILE A 170 -6.55 15.27 -3.89
CA ILE A 170 -6.71 13.84 -4.19
C ILE A 170 -7.11 13.07 -2.94
N MET A 171 -6.44 13.27 -1.81
CA MET A 171 -6.73 12.53 -0.57
C MET A 171 -7.94 13.06 0.22
N ARG A 172 -8.87 13.79 -0.38
CA ARG A 172 -10.08 14.19 0.36
C ARG A 172 -10.98 12.98 0.60
N SER A 173 -11.56 12.88 1.79
CA SER A 173 -12.44 11.76 2.20
C SER A 173 -13.78 11.67 1.47
N ALA A 174 -14.22 12.75 0.82
CA ALA A 174 -15.47 12.79 0.08
C ALA A 174 -15.22 13.36 -1.31
N GLN A 175 -15.78 12.69 -2.32
CA GLN A 175 -15.63 13.12 -3.70
C GLN A 175 -16.38 14.44 -3.95
N GLY A 176 -15.68 15.38 -4.60
CA GLY A 176 -16.27 16.63 -5.08
C GLY A 176 -17.00 16.46 -6.41
N SER A 177 -17.63 17.53 -6.90
CA SER A 177 -18.33 17.54 -8.19
C SER A 177 -17.40 17.49 -9.41
N LEU A 178 -16.09 17.64 -9.19
CA LEU A 178 -15.03 17.73 -10.18
C LEU A 178 -13.88 16.79 -9.78
N PRO A 179 -13.06 16.33 -10.73
CA PRO A 179 -11.92 15.46 -10.41
C PRO A 179 -10.89 16.21 -9.59
N ALA A 180 -10.36 15.58 -8.54
CA ALA A 180 -9.26 16.16 -7.78
C ALA A 180 -7.99 16.19 -8.63
N GLN A 181 -7.18 17.22 -8.40
CA GLN A 181 -6.09 17.58 -9.33
C GLN A 181 -4.70 17.49 -8.69
N GLN A 182 -4.60 17.63 -7.37
CA GLN A 182 -3.31 17.73 -6.67
C GLN A 182 -3.37 17.07 -5.29
N PHE A 183 -2.21 16.64 -4.80
CA PHE A 183 -2.04 16.25 -3.41
C PHE A 183 -1.90 17.49 -2.50
N SER A 184 -2.31 17.38 -1.25
CA SER A 184 -2.18 18.46 -0.27
C SER A 184 -0.77 18.49 0.33
N ALA A 185 -0.46 19.55 1.08
CA ALA A 185 0.76 19.60 1.88
C ALA A 185 0.79 18.50 2.97
N CYS A 186 -0.38 18.09 3.49
CA CYS A 186 -0.47 16.99 4.45
C CYS A 186 -0.18 15.65 3.80
N SER A 187 -0.63 15.44 2.57
CA SER A 187 -0.31 14.23 1.80
C SER A 187 1.19 14.14 1.54
N ALA A 188 1.84 15.24 1.16
CA ALA A 188 3.29 15.27 0.94
C ALA A 188 4.09 14.95 2.23
N GLU A 189 3.66 15.50 3.37
CA GLU A 189 4.25 15.21 4.68
C GLU A 189 3.98 13.76 5.13
N GLY A 190 2.78 13.23 4.87
CA GLY A 190 2.44 11.84 5.13
C GLY A 190 3.32 10.87 4.35
N LEU A 191 3.54 11.14 3.06
CA LEU A 191 4.46 10.36 2.23
C LEU A 191 5.87 10.36 2.82
N ARG A 192 6.34 11.55 3.22
CA ARG A 192 7.66 11.73 3.84
C ARG A 192 7.83 10.81 5.05
N GLN A 193 6.87 10.83 5.96
CA GLN A 193 6.89 10.00 7.17
C GLN A 193 6.79 8.51 6.85
N ALA A 194 5.97 8.12 5.88
CA ALA A 194 5.83 6.72 5.46
C ALA A 194 7.17 6.17 4.92
N LEU A 195 7.81 6.90 4.01
CA LEU A 195 9.11 6.51 3.45
C LEU A 195 10.21 6.46 4.53
N GLU A 196 10.23 7.40 5.49
CA GLU A 196 11.17 7.38 6.62
C GLU A 196 10.99 6.14 7.53
N ARG A 197 9.77 5.61 7.61
CA ARG A 197 9.43 4.39 8.37
C ARG A 197 9.69 3.11 7.57
N GLY A 198 10.20 3.21 6.33
CA GLY A 198 10.57 2.06 5.50
C GLY A 198 9.46 1.57 4.56
N VAL A 199 8.37 2.31 4.41
CA VAL A 199 7.36 2.03 3.36
C VAL A 199 8.00 2.27 1.99
N GLY A 200 7.65 1.46 0.99
CA GLY A 200 8.10 1.67 -0.39
C GLY A 200 9.51 1.18 -0.75
N PRO A 201 10.03 0.03 -0.25
CA PRO A 201 11.41 -0.38 -0.52
C PRO A 201 11.70 -0.69 -1.99
N SER A 202 10.71 -1.14 -2.78
CA SER A 202 10.88 -1.35 -4.24
C SER A 202 10.62 -0.10 -5.07
N LEU A 203 10.30 1.05 -4.46
CA LEU A 203 10.04 2.26 -5.24
C LEU A 203 11.32 2.92 -5.79
N TYR A 204 12.48 2.31 -5.61
CA TYR A 204 13.77 2.88 -5.98
C TYR A 204 14.32 2.26 -7.28
N ASN A 205 13.78 1.12 -7.73
CA ASN A 205 14.18 0.56 -9.02
C ASN A 205 13.54 1.33 -10.17
N LEU A 206 14.33 1.57 -11.23
CA LEU A 206 13.82 2.11 -12.48
C LEU A 206 13.09 1.01 -13.27
N PRO A 207 11.89 1.27 -13.80
CA PRO A 207 11.17 0.31 -14.62
C PRO A 207 12.00 -0.11 -15.85
N ALA A 208 12.04 -1.42 -16.12
CA ALA A 208 12.92 -2.02 -17.12
C ALA A 208 12.78 -1.44 -18.55
N ASP A 209 11.57 -0.99 -18.92
CA ASP A 209 11.25 -0.49 -20.27
C ASP A 209 11.14 1.05 -20.35
N ARG A 210 11.56 1.78 -19.30
CA ARG A 210 11.56 3.23 -19.35
C ARG A 210 12.62 3.68 -20.37
N LEU A 211 12.19 4.37 -21.44
CA LEU A 211 13.10 5.19 -22.23
C LEU A 211 13.80 6.15 -21.25
N PRO A 212 15.13 6.07 -21.10
CA PRO A 212 15.82 6.81 -20.06
C PRO A 212 15.56 8.30 -20.23
N GLU A 213 15.27 9.00 -19.13
CA GLU A 213 15.55 10.42 -19.05
C GLU A 213 17.09 10.54 -19.12
N CYS A 214 17.64 10.52 -20.33
CA CYS A 214 19.07 10.69 -20.60
C CYS A 214 19.45 12.12 -20.18
N ASN A 215 19.83 12.31 -18.92
CA ASN A 215 20.43 13.55 -18.42
C ASN A 215 21.80 13.28 -17.78
N SER A 216 22.46 12.21 -18.23
CA SER A 216 23.74 11.74 -17.70
C SER A 216 24.87 11.93 -18.69
N THR A 217 26.11 11.72 -18.24
CA THR A 217 27.30 11.66 -19.08
C THR A 217 27.46 10.36 -19.86
N CYS A 218 26.54 9.40 -19.72
CA CYS A 218 26.60 8.08 -20.35
C CYS A 218 25.61 7.93 -21.53
N CYS A 219 24.71 8.89 -21.71
CA CYS A 219 23.52 8.78 -22.56
C CYS A 219 23.32 10.07 -23.38
N ASP A 220 23.04 9.95 -24.67
CA ASP A 220 22.68 11.09 -25.52
C ASP A 220 21.20 11.43 -25.33
N SER A 221 20.94 12.61 -24.74
CA SER A 221 19.59 13.12 -24.44
C SER A 221 18.70 13.33 -25.65
N THR A 222 19.27 13.43 -26.85
CA THR A 222 18.53 13.72 -28.08
C THR A 222 18.09 12.45 -28.79
N SER A 223 18.94 11.42 -28.78
CA SER A 223 18.66 10.14 -29.43
C SER A 223 18.22 9.04 -28.47
N CYS A 224 18.28 9.27 -27.16
CA CYS A 224 18.05 8.26 -26.12
C CYS A 224 18.93 7.02 -26.28
N THR A 225 20.19 7.21 -26.67
CA THR A 225 21.15 6.12 -26.89
C THR A 225 22.40 6.27 -26.02
N LEU A 226 22.97 5.15 -25.59
CA LEU A 226 24.25 5.14 -24.89
C LEU A 226 25.36 5.76 -25.75
N LEU A 227 26.22 6.55 -25.10
CA LEU A 227 27.40 7.12 -25.74
C LEU A 227 28.44 6.03 -26.04
N PRO A 228 29.33 6.24 -27.03
CA PRO A 228 30.36 5.25 -27.36
C PRO A 228 31.20 4.84 -26.15
N GLY A 229 31.23 3.54 -25.86
CA GLY A 229 31.95 2.97 -24.72
C GLY A 229 31.14 2.82 -23.44
N ALA A 230 29.94 3.42 -23.35
CA ALA A 230 29.02 3.17 -22.25
C ALA A 230 28.30 1.82 -22.44
N VAL A 231 28.26 1.02 -21.38
CA VAL A 231 27.52 -0.25 -21.29
C VAL A 231 26.22 -0.06 -20.53
N CYS A 232 26.18 0.91 -19.62
CA CYS A 232 25.00 1.29 -18.86
C CYS A 232 24.95 2.80 -18.64
N ASP A 233 23.78 3.27 -18.20
CA ASP A 233 23.53 4.67 -17.89
C ASP A 233 23.06 4.83 -16.43
N MET A 234 21.92 4.21 -16.12
CA MET A 234 21.29 4.24 -14.79
C MET A 234 21.22 2.85 -14.16
N GLY A 235 20.97 2.81 -12.85
CA GLY A 235 20.81 1.59 -12.04
C GLY A 235 21.91 1.44 -10.98
N GLU A 236 21.60 0.81 -9.84
CA GLU A 236 22.51 0.70 -8.69
C GLU A 236 23.77 -0.12 -8.98
N CYS A 237 23.72 -0.94 -10.03
CA CYS A 237 24.81 -1.74 -10.56
C CYS A 237 25.51 -1.10 -11.76
N CYS A 238 25.24 0.18 -12.06
CA CYS A 238 25.99 0.97 -13.02
C CYS A 238 26.94 1.94 -12.30
N GLN A 239 28.21 1.96 -12.72
CA GLN A 239 29.20 2.91 -12.23
C GLN A 239 30.13 3.33 -13.37
N ASP A 240 30.34 4.63 -13.53
CA ASP A 240 31.20 5.20 -14.58
C ASP A 240 30.87 4.66 -15.99
N CYS A 241 29.57 4.56 -16.29
CA CYS A 241 29.01 4.00 -17.51
C CYS A 241 29.33 2.50 -17.75
N GLN A 242 29.81 1.77 -16.75
CA GLN A 242 30.13 0.34 -16.79
C GLN A 242 29.34 -0.45 -15.74
N LEU A 243 29.14 -1.74 -16.00
CA LEU A 243 28.53 -2.63 -15.02
C LEU A 243 29.49 -2.88 -13.85
N LYS A 244 28.97 -2.75 -12.63
CA LYS A 244 29.67 -3.19 -11.42
C LYS A 244 29.94 -4.70 -11.49
N PRO A 245 31.05 -5.19 -10.91
CA PRO A 245 31.37 -6.61 -10.91
C PRO A 245 30.33 -7.44 -10.13
N SER A 246 30.27 -8.73 -10.47
CA SER A 246 29.41 -9.68 -9.77
C SER A 246 29.78 -9.76 -8.28
N GLY A 247 28.78 -9.72 -7.40
CA GLY A 247 28.96 -9.77 -5.95
C GLY A 247 29.12 -8.40 -5.28
N GLU A 248 29.02 -7.29 -6.02
CA GLU A 248 29.02 -5.95 -5.41
C GLU A 248 27.65 -5.61 -4.81
N LEU A 249 27.63 -5.15 -3.57
CA LEU A 249 26.39 -4.85 -2.84
C LEU A 249 25.64 -3.68 -3.49
N CYS A 250 24.39 -3.91 -3.92
CA CYS A 250 23.53 -2.87 -4.50
C CYS A 250 22.34 -2.51 -3.60
N ARG A 251 21.84 -3.45 -2.79
CA ARG A 251 20.82 -3.16 -1.77
C ARG A 251 21.19 -3.81 -0.44
N GLN A 252 21.13 -3.02 0.62
CA GLN A 252 21.33 -3.51 1.98
C GLN A 252 20.04 -4.12 2.52
N GLN A 253 20.18 -5.21 3.28
CA GLN A 253 19.07 -5.71 4.11
C GLN A 253 18.61 -4.61 5.08
N THR A 254 17.30 -4.46 5.22
CA THR A 254 16.67 -3.45 6.08
C THR A 254 16.12 -4.04 7.38
N THR A 255 15.76 -5.32 7.38
CA THR A 255 15.22 -6.03 8.55
C THR A 255 15.84 -7.41 8.69
N ASP A 256 15.56 -8.08 9.81
CA ASP A 256 15.94 -9.49 10.02
C ASP A 256 15.24 -10.45 9.04
N CYS A 257 14.18 -10.01 8.36
CA CYS A 257 13.43 -10.79 7.38
C CYS A 257 13.74 -10.44 5.93
N ASP A 258 14.70 -9.54 5.73
CA ASP A 258 15.09 -9.00 4.44
C ASP A 258 16.48 -9.54 4.05
N LEU A 259 16.71 -9.81 2.76
CA LEU A 259 18.03 -10.21 2.28
C LEU A 259 18.75 -9.00 1.68
N ALA A 260 20.07 -9.10 1.52
CA ALA A 260 20.85 -8.12 0.78
C ALA A 260 21.04 -8.61 -0.65
N GLU A 261 21.02 -7.69 -1.62
CA GLU A 261 21.17 -7.99 -3.03
C GLU A 261 22.49 -7.45 -3.56
N TYR A 262 23.02 -8.23 -4.50
CA TYR A 262 24.33 -8.02 -5.06
C TYR A 262 24.22 -8.00 -6.58
N CYS A 263 24.97 -7.10 -7.21
CA CYS A 263 25.08 -7.00 -8.65
C CYS A 263 25.49 -8.33 -9.25
N THR A 264 24.87 -8.71 -10.37
CA THR A 264 25.20 -9.95 -11.08
C THR A 264 26.41 -9.79 -11.99
N GLY A 265 26.79 -8.54 -12.31
CA GLY A 265 27.77 -8.21 -13.36
C GLY A 265 27.21 -8.30 -14.78
N GLN A 266 25.91 -8.57 -14.93
CA GLN A 266 25.25 -8.74 -16.23
C GLN A 266 24.11 -7.74 -16.45
N SER A 267 23.65 -7.07 -15.40
CA SER A 267 22.59 -6.09 -15.43
C SER A 267 23.03 -4.81 -14.70
N PRO A 268 22.64 -3.62 -15.19
CA PRO A 268 22.87 -2.38 -14.47
C PRO A 268 21.88 -2.17 -13.31
N GLN A 269 20.79 -2.93 -13.26
CA GLN A 269 19.83 -2.92 -12.16
C GLN A 269 20.26 -3.88 -11.06
N CYS A 270 19.99 -3.51 -9.80
CA CYS A 270 20.05 -4.46 -8.70
C CYS A 270 19.02 -5.58 -8.95
N PRO A 271 19.32 -6.85 -8.61
CA PRO A 271 18.34 -7.93 -8.71
C PRO A 271 17.07 -7.66 -7.91
N ASP A 272 15.99 -8.35 -8.27
CA ASP A 272 14.71 -8.30 -7.56
C ASP A 272 14.91 -8.53 -6.06
N ASN A 273 14.18 -7.75 -5.25
CA ASN A 273 14.21 -7.85 -3.80
C ASN A 273 13.79 -9.25 -3.35
N GLN A 274 14.68 -9.92 -2.63
CA GLN A 274 14.39 -11.21 -2.01
C GLN A 274 14.30 -11.06 -0.50
N PHE A 275 13.41 -11.84 0.07
CA PHE A 275 13.17 -11.86 1.51
C PHE A 275 13.29 -13.26 2.06
N ILE A 276 13.48 -13.33 3.37
CA ILE A 276 13.46 -14.59 4.11
C ILE A 276 12.06 -15.20 3.98
N GLN A 277 12.03 -16.52 3.81
CA GLN A 277 10.81 -17.30 3.67
C GLN A 277 9.80 -17.04 4.80
N ASN A 278 8.51 -16.99 4.46
CA ASN A 278 7.44 -16.78 5.42
C ASN A 278 7.44 -17.88 6.50
N GLY A 279 7.25 -17.49 7.76
CA GLY A 279 7.23 -18.39 8.92
C GLY A 279 8.59 -18.56 9.61
N ILE A 280 9.67 -17.98 9.10
CA ILE A 280 10.97 -17.98 9.80
C ILE A 280 10.91 -17.03 11.00
N PRO A 281 11.32 -17.44 12.21
CA PRO A 281 11.29 -16.56 13.38
C PRO A 281 12.17 -15.33 13.22
N CYS A 282 11.67 -14.18 13.67
CA CYS A 282 12.37 -12.89 13.68
C CYS A 282 12.13 -12.16 15.02
N GLN A 283 12.90 -11.10 15.29
CA GLN A 283 12.88 -10.39 16.58
C GLN A 283 12.97 -11.34 17.80
N GLY A 284 13.91 -12.29 17.77
CA GLY A 284 14.13 -13.20 18.90
C GLY A 284 13.00 -14.19 19.16
N THR A 285 12.24 -14.60 18.12
CA THR A 285 11.11 -15.56 18.13
C THR A 285 9.75 -15.00 18.55
N GLU A 286 9.65 -13.69 18.77
CA GLU A 286 8.38 -13.03 19.09
C GLU A 286 7.48 -12.86 17.86
N ALA A 287 8.07 -12.83 16.65
CA ALA A 287 7.35 -12.73 15.39
C ALA A 287 7.89 -13.71 14.35
N TYR A 288 7.21 -13.76 13.21
CA TYR A 288 7.61 -14.53 12.05
C TYR A 288 7.73 -13.63 10.83
N CYS A 289 8.70 -13.93 9.97
CA CYS A 289 8.82 -13.28 8.69
C CYS A 289 7.56 -13.52 7.87
N PHE A 290 7.05 -12.46 7.28
CA PHE A 290 5.94 -12.50 6.35
C PHE A 290 6.16 -11.44 5.27
N ASN A 291 6.46 -11.89 4.05
CA ASN A 291 6.76 -11.06 2.88
C ASN A 291 7.83 -9.99 3.15
N GLY A 292 8.94 -10.37 3.78
CA GLY A 292 10.05 -9.46 4.12
C GLY A 292 9.84 -8.59 5.37
N GLY A 293 8.62 -8.55 5.90
CA GLY A 293 8.29 -7.89 7.14
C GLY A 293 8.43 -8.80 8.36
N CYS A 294 8.77 -8.19 9.49
CA CYS A 294 8.71 -8.81 10.81
C CYS A 294 7.77 -7.99 11.68
N PHE A 295 6.54 -8.44 11.84
CA PHE A 295 5.50 -7.64 12.50
C PHE A 295 5.08 -8.25 13.82
N THR A 296 5.09 -7.44 14.88
CA THR A 296 4.48 -7.74 16.18
C THR A 296 3.24 -6.88 16.39
N HIS A 297 2.36 -7.29 17.32
CA HIS A 297 1.30 -6.41 17.79
C HIS A 297 1.85 -5.13 18.40
N THR A 298 2.98 -5.19 19.10
CA THR A 298 3.65 -4.04 19.71
C THR A 298 4.06 -3.02 18.65
N ASP A 299 4.66 -3.46 17.54
CA ASP A 299 5.08 -2.56 16.45
C ASP A 299 3.87 -1.89 15.77
N GLN A 300 2.77 -2.62 15.60
CA GLN A 300 1.50 -2.04 15.13
C GLN A 300 0.93 -1.02 16.12
N CYS A 301 0.94 -1.33 17.42
CA CYS A 301 0.50 -0.39 18.45
C CYS A 301 1.34 0.88 18.48
N ARG A 302 2.67 0.79 18.30
CA ARG A 302 3.55 1.97 18.21
C ARG A 302 3.31 2.77 16.93
N THR A 303 3.03 2.09 15.83
CA THR A 303 2.67 2.75 14.56
C THR A 303 1.39 3.57 14.70
N LEU A 304 0.39 3.02 15.41
CA LEU A 304 -0.90 3.66 15.63
C LEU A 304 -0.88 4.73 16.73
N TRP A 305 -0.29 4.46 17.88
CA TRP A 305 -0.39 5.29 19.08
C TRP A 305 0.90 6.04 19.43
N GLY A 306 1.98 5.80 18.69
CA GLY A 306 3.29 6.41 18.93
C GLY A 306 4.15 5.69 19.94
N ASP A 307 5.28 6.32 20.23
CA ASP A 307 6.25 5.82 21.20
C ASP A 307 5.62 5.61 22.58
N GLY A 308 6.00 4.52 23.24
CA GLY A 308 5.45 4.12 24.55
C GLY A 308 4.15 3.30 24.46
N ALA A 309 3.64 3.03 23.27
CA ALA A 309 2.57 2.06 23.05
C ALA A 309 3.10 0.62 23.03
N ASP A 310 2.25 -0.30 23.45
CA ASP A 310 2.54 -1.74 23.50
C ASP A 310 1.28 -2.58 23.27
N LYS A 311 1.46 -3.88 22.99
CA LYS A 311 0.38 -4.86 22.91
C LYS A 311 -0.37 -4.89 24.24
N ALA A 312 -1.71 -4.86 24.17
CA ALA A 312 -2.55 -5.09 25.33
C ALA A 312 -2.48 -6.55 25.82
N HIS A 313 -2.99 -6.80 27.03
CA HIS A 313 -3.16 -8.16 27.53
C HIS A 313 -4.12 -8.98 26.64
N ASP A 314 -3.86 -10.28 26.44
CA ASP A 314 -4.63 -11.15 25.54
C ASP A 314 -6.14 -11.18 25.86
N MET A 315 -6.50 -11.10 27.15
CA MET A 315 -7.90 -10.95 27.59
C MET A 315 -8.63 -9.73 26.99
N CYS A 316 -7.92 -8.66 26.63
CA CYS A 316 -8.51 -7.52 25.94
C CYS A 316 -8.96 -7.90 24.54
N PHE A 317 -8.15 -8.68 23.82
CA PHE A 317 -8.52 -9.22 22.52
C PHE A 317 -9.72 -10.16 22.63
N GLN A 318 -9.69 -11.10 23.57
CA GLN A 318 -10.78 -12.05 23.80
C GLN A 318 -12.09 -11.38 24.23
N SER A 319 -12.03 -10.32 25.03
CA SER A 319 -13.24 -9.59 25.48
C SER A 319 -13.91 -8.79 24.37
N VAL A 320 -13.14 -8.33 23.39
CA VAL A 320 -13.61 -7.43 22.34
C VAL A 320 -13.92 -8.21 21.07
N ASN A 321 -13.02 -9.08 20.60
CA ASN A 321 -13.09 -9.68 19.27
C ASN A 321 -14.14 -10.78 19.09
N LEU A 322 -14.74 -11.25 20.19
CA LEU A 322 -15.85 -12.21 20.17
C LEU A 322 -17.22 -11.53 19.97
N ARG A 323 -17.29 -10.19 19.90
CA ARG A 323 -18.57 -9.45 19.90
C ARG A 323 -19.29 -9.41 18.55
N ALA A 324 -18.56 -9.60 17.44
CA ALA A 324 -19.10 -9.41 16.09
C ALA A 324 -19.66 -7.99 15.87
N ASP A 325 -18.89 -6.98 16.26
CA ASP A 325 -19.24 -5.57 16.01
C ASP A 325 -18.06 -4.80 15.41
N GLN A 326 -18.29 -3.53 15.04
CA GLN A 326 -17.27 -2.66 14.43
C GLN A 326 -16.04 -2.39 15.31
N TYR A 327 -16.09 -2.75 16.59
CA TYR A 327 -15.01 -2.55 17.53
C TYR A 327 -14.25 -3.84 17.83
N GLY A 328 -14.84 -5.00 17.52
CA GLY A 328 -14.28 -6.32 17.77
C GLY A 328 -14.86 -7.41 16.87
N HIS A 329 -14.05 -7.83 15.90
CA HIS A 329 -14.42 -8.83 14.90
C HIS A 329 -13.17 -9.48 14.25
N CYS A 330 -13.39 -10.56 13.49
CA CYS A 330 -12.41 -11.26 12.66
C CYS A 330 -12.72 -11.08 11.16
N GLY A 331 -12.92 -9.83 10.75
CA GLY A 331 -13.37 -9.48 9.40
C GLY A 331 -14.89 -9.44 9.25
N MET A 332 -15.36 -9.49 8.00
CA MET A 332 -16.77 -9.43 7.62
C MET A 332 -17.12 -10.59 6.70
N ASP A 333 -18.40 -10.98 6.67
CA ASP A 333 -18.93 -11.91 5.69
C ASP A 333 -19.24 -11.24 4.34
N GLN A 334 -19.75 -12.02 3.38
CA GLN A 334 -20.08 -11.53 2.03
C GLN A 334 -21.19 -10.49 2.03
N ASP A 335 -22.08 -10.52 3.02
CA ASP A 335 -23.21 -9.62 3.18
C ASP A 335 -22.83 -8.34 3.94
N GLY A 336 -21.57 -8.21 4.35
CA GLY A 336 -21.02 -7.06 5.07
C GLY A 336 -21.28 -7.09 6.59
N ASN A 337 -21.67 -8.23 7.15
CA ASN A 337 -21.84 -8.37 8.59
C ASN A 337 -20.51 -8.71 9.26
N TYR A 338 -20.26 -8.14 10.44
CA TYR A 338 -19.09 -8.47 11.25
C TYR A 338 -19.12 -9.93 11.72
N LEU A 339 -17.96 -10.59 11.63
CA LEU A 339 -17.77 -11.96 12.11
C LEU A 339 -17.16 -11.96 13.50
N ALA A 340 -17.76 -12.69 14.45
CA ALA A 340 -17.12 -12.95 15.74
C ALA A 340 -15.90 -13.84 15.54
N CYS A 341 -14.80 -13.51 16.22
CA CYS A 341 -13.67 -14.43 16.28
C CYS A 341 -14.00 -15.69 17.09
N ALA A 342 -13.40 -16.81 16.72
CA ALA A 342 -13.24 -17.91 17.67
C ALA A 342 -12.31 -17.47 18.81
N GLU A 343 -12.39 -18.13 19.97
CA GLU A 343 -11.55 -17.78 21.13
C GLU A 343 -10.05 -17.90 20.84
N GLU A 344 -9.68 -18.88 20.01
CA GLU A 344 -8.32 -19.12 19.51
C GLU A 344 -7.85 -18.08 18.49
N ASP A 345 -8.77 -17.48 17.73
CA ASP A 345 -8.49 -16.47 16.71
C ASP A 345 -8.55 -15.04 17.26
N ALA A 346 -8.89 -14.86 18.54
CA ALA A 346 -9.12 -13.55 19.13
C ALA A 346 -7.92 -12.61 18.96
N LEU A 347 -6.69 -13.12 18.96
CA LEU A 347 -5.47 -12.34 18.77
C LEU A 347 -5.21 -11.90 17.32
N CYS A 348 -5.97 -12.40 16.35
CA CYS A 348 -5.87 -12.06 14.92
C CYS A 348 -6.97 -11.09 14.44
N GLY A 349 -7.91 -10.70 15.33
CA GLY A 349 -9.01 -9.78 15.02
C GLY A 349 -8.63 -8.30 15.14
N LYS A 350 -9.47 -7.48 15.80
CA LYS A 350 -9.13 -6.08 16.11
C LYS A 350 -7.96 -5.99 17.09
N LEU A 351 -6.99 -5.16 16.75
CA LEU A 351 -5.80 -4.88 17.53
C LEU A 351 -6.18 -4.14 18.82
N GLN A 352 -5.63 -4.61 19.94
CA GLN A 352 -5.78 -3.99 21.25
C GLN A 352 -4.41 -3.55 21.77
N CYS A 353 -4.31 -2.29 22.19
CA CYS A 353 -3.08 -1.64 22.63
C CYS A 353 -3.20 -1.07 24.05
N GLN A 354 -2.07 -0.78 24.67
CA GLN A 354 -1.95 -0.05 25.92
C GLN A 354 -0.79 0.94 25.85
N GLY A 355 -0.83 2.03 26.62
CA GLY A 355 0.21 3.07 26.56
C GLY A 355 0.28 3.80 25.21
N GLY A 356 1.22 4.74 25.06
CA GLY A 356 1.32 5.64 23.91
C GLY A 356 0.53 6.94 24.09
N GLY A 357 0.31 7.68 23.00
CA GLY A 357 -0.41 8.95 22.99
C GLY A 357 -1.89 8.83 23.41
N GLU A 358 -2.50 9.99 23.70
CA GLU A 358 -3.93 10.11 24.02
C GLU A 358 -4.83 9.92 22.78
N ALA A 359 -4.29 10.10 21.59
CA ALA A 359 -4.95 9.90 20.31
C ALA A 359 -4.01 9.15 19.35
N PRO A 360 -4.55 8.37 18.40
CA PRO A 360 -3.73 7.71 17.40
C PRO A 360 -3.11 8.74 16.44
N ILE A 361 -1.92 8.41 15.95
CA ILE A 361 -1.15 9.18 14.97
C ILE A 361 -1.80 9.08 13.58
N ILE A 362 -2.48 7.97 13.31
CA ILE A 362 -3.10 7.65 12.03
C ILE A 362 -4.62 7.88 12.14
N GLY A 363 -5.18 8.64 11.20
CA GLY A 363 -6.61 8.89 11.05
C GLY A 363 -7.20 9.95 11.99
N SER A 364 -7.52 11.12 11.42
CA SER A 364 -8.24 12.15 12.17
C SER A 364 -9.73 11.79 12.22
N GLY A 365 -10.34 11.82 13.41
CA GLY A 365 -11.72 11.34 13.63
C GLY A 365 -11.83 9.90 14.16
N SER A 366 -10.71 9.27 14.48
CA SER A 366 -10.65 7.95 15.12
C SER A 366 -11.51 7.86 16.39
N GLN A 367 -12.33 6.82 16.47
CA GLN A 367 -13.06 6.46 17.67
C GLN A 367 -12.19 5.55 18.53
N ILE A 368 -11.79 6.07 19.68
CA ILE A 368 -11.00 5.31 20.66
C ILE A 368 -11.95 4.48 21.50
N ILE A 369 -11.81 3.15 21.43
CA ILE A 369 -12.59 2.23 22.25
C ILE A 369 -11.74 1.83 23.45
N SER A 370 -12.10 2.34 24.62
CA SER A 370 -11.49 1.92 25.89
C SER A 370 -12.31 0.78 26.48
N THR A 371 -11.69 -0.40 26.59
CA THR A 371 -12.28 -1.58 27.22
C THR A 371 -11.59 -1.85 28.54
N THR A 372 -12.38 -1.92 29.61
CA THR A 372 -11.89 -2.30 30.94
C THR A 372 -12.15 -3.78 31.16
N VAL A 373 -11.10 -4.53 31.50
CA VAL A 373 -11.18 -5.96 31.80
C VAL A 373 -10.57 -6.25 33.16
N THR A 374 -11.16 -7.21 33.87
CA THR A 374 -10.65 -7.71 35.15
C THR A 374 -9.90 -9.00 34.90
N LEU A 375 -8.61 -8.99 35.23
CA LEU A 375 -7.73 -10.15 35.13
C LEU A 375 -8.06 -11.19 36.24
N PRO A 376 -7.63 -12.46 36.09
CA PRO A 376 -7.91 -13.51 37.08
C PRO A 376 -7.35 -13.21 38.48
N ASN A 377 -6.33 -12.36 38.57
CA ASN A 377 -5.74 -11.90 39.83
C ASN A 377 -6.52 -10.73 40.49
N GLY A 378 -7.66 -10.32 39.92
CA GLY A 378 -8.48 -9.21 40.38
C GLY A 378 -7.99 -7.82 39.95
N GLN A 379 -6.86 -7.73 39.23
CA GLN A 379 -6.36 -6.47 38.68
C GLN A 379 -7.26 -6.01 37.54
N VAL A 380 -7.64 -4.73 37.58
CA VAL A 380 -8.40 -4.09 36.52
C VAL A 380 -7.44 -3.38 35.59
N ILE A 381 -7.50 -3.69 34.30
CA ILE A 381 -6.70 -3.04 33.26
C ILE A 381 -7.63 -2.38 32.24
N THR A 382 -7.14 -1.31 31.61
CA THR A 382 -7.83 -0.63 30.52
C THR A 382 -7.00 -0.78 29.25
N CYS A 383 -7.64 -1.31 28.22
CA CYS A 383 -7.07 -1.53 26.90
C CYS A 383 -7.76 -0.62 25.90
N ARG A 384 -7.03 -0.23 24.86
CA ARG A 384 -7.51 0.69 23.83
C ARG A 384 -7.46 0.00 22.49
N GLY A 385 -8.63 -0.16 21.87
CA GLY A 385 -8.77 -0.37 20.45
C GLY A 385 -9.01 0.97 19.77
N VAL A 386 -8.83 1.00 18.46
CA VAL A 386 -9.26 2.13 17.65
C VAL A 386 -10.13 1.62 16.54
N TYR A 387 -11.29 2.24 16.35
CA TYR A 387 -11.98 2.21 15.08
C TYR A 387 -11.58 3.50 14.38
N VAL A 388 -10.70 3.37 13.40
CA VAL A 388 -10.33 4.52 12.59
C VAL A 388 -11.27 4.50 11.40
N ASP A 389 -12.24 5.41 11.42
CA ASP A 389 -12.95 5.78 10.20
C ASP A 389 -11.95 6.57 9.34
N LEU A 390 -11.10 5.84 8.62
CA LEU A 390 -10.22 6.42 7.62
C LEU A 390 -10.96 6.69 6.30
N GLY A 391 -12.30 6.67 6.33
CA GLY A 391 -13.12 6.45 5.15
C GLY A 391 -13.30 4.96 4.89
N ASN A 392 -14.38 4.66 4.17
CA ASN A 392 -14.75 3.28 3.84
C ASN A 392 -13.85 2.69 2.73
N ASP A 393 -12.91 3.45 2.19
CA ASP A 393 -11.92 3.13 1.15
C ASP A 393 -10.58 2.60 1.72
N ILE A 394 -10.42 2.53 3.05
CA ILE A 394 -9.25 1.90 3.68
C ILE A 394 -9.70 0.76 4.60
N PRO A 395 -9.11 -0.46 4.46
CA PRO A 395 -9.25 -1.51 5.46
C PRO A 395 -8.83 -1.02 6.84
N ASP A 396 -9.67 -1.25 7.85
CA ASP A 396 -9.50 -0.70 9.19
C ASP A 396 -8.08 -0.96 9.76
N PRO A 397 -7.26 0.09 9.96
CA PRO A 397 -5.87 -0.04 10.42
C PRO A 397 -5.78 -0.51 11.88
N GLY A 398 -6.92 -0.58 12.58
CA GLY A 398 -7.05 -1.19 13.89
C GLY A 398 -7.27 -2.70 13.83
N LEU A 399 -7.11 -3.36 12.68
CA LEU A 399 -7.02 -4.82 12.56
C LEU A 399 -5.56 -5.28 12.70
N VAL A 400 -5.39 -6.49 13.22
CA VAL A 400 -4.07 -7.13 13.29
C VAL A 400 -3.60 -7.48 11.87
N MET A 401 -2.42 -6.98 11.48
CA MET A 401 -1.88 -7.23 10.14
C MET A 401 -1.64 -8.72 9.88
N ALA A 402 -1.87 -9.16 8.64
CA ALA A 402 -1.60 -10.53 8.21
C ALA A 402 -0.14 -10.93 8.45
N GLY A 403 0.08 -12.17 8.90
CA GLY A 403 1.40 -12.70 9.24
C GLY A 403 1.86 -12.37 10.66
N THR A 404 1.14 -11.51 11.40
CA THR A 404 1.40 -11.28 12.83
C THR A 404 1.12 -12.55 13.62
N ARG A 405 2.04 -12.91 14.52
CA ARG A 405 1.89 -14.08 15.38
C ARG A 405 0.70 -13.91 16.33
N CYS A 406 -0.33 -14.74 16.19
CA CYS A 406 -1.49 -14.77 17.11
C CYS A 406 -1.66 -16.10 17.87
N GLY A 407 -0.74 -17.06 17.70
CA GLY A 407 -0.76 -18.37 18.34
C GLY A 407 0.60 -19.06 18.32
N GLN A 408 0.62 -20.32 18.78
CA GLN A 408 1.83 -21.16 18.79
C GLN A 408 2.04 -21.87 17.45
#